data_AF-A0A0B1SPC5-F1
#
_entry.id   AF-A0A0B1SPC5-F1
#
_cell.length_a   1.000
_cell.length_b   1.000
_cell.length_c   1.000
_cell.angle_alpha   90.00
_cell.angle_beta   90.00
_cell.angle_gamma   90.00
#
_symmetry.space_group_name_H-M   'P 1'
#
loop_
_entity.id
_entity.type
_entity.pdbx_description
1 polymer ?
#
loop_
_entity_poly.entity_id
_entity_poly.type
_entity_poly.pdbx_seq_one_letter_code
_entity_poly.pdbx_strand_id
1 'polypeptide(L)'
;MRCSLLLLALFSAGAQGAVIATNLNQGFTPLQYQCNVQKQNIWVDVLFLIDSSNLMTKRGFNEVIEFIVSSTRGIPIGQGSKQTRVGFITYGDKATVTYDLDYWYTGESLISKIKMDYLGSAGTNMAEAIQLANKVFNSRSHRPNVPKVIVVVAAGFKKGSDSPIPAANTFKDFGGIIITVGKCHNNRILFFP
;
A
#
# COMPACT_ATOMS: atom_id res chain seq x y z
N MET A 1 -13.19 4.09 20.72
CA MET A 1 -12.00 3.28 20.40
C MET A 1 -12.25 2.52 19.10
N ARG A 2 -11.21 2.37 18.26
CA ARG A 2 -11.13 1.64 16.98
C ARG A 2 -11.66 2.37 15.73
N CYS A 3 -10.71 2.90 14.96
CA CYS A 3 -10.83 3.11 13.52
C CYS A 3 -9.54 2.55 12.92
N SER A 4 -9.52 1.25 12.68
CA SER A 4 -8.39 0.52 12.10
C SER A 4 -8.97 -0.54 11.19
N LEU A 5 -9.33 -0.14 9.98
CA LEU A 5 -9.78 -1.05 8.93
C LEU A 5 -9.55 -0.32 7.63
N LEU A 6 -8.43 -0.64 6.97
CA LEU A 6 -8.44 -1.12 5.59
C LEU A 6 -7.04 -1.43 5.03
N LEU A 7 -5.96 -1.36 5.82
CA LEU A 7 -4.79 -2.23 5.53
C LEU A 7 -5.08 -3.69 5.93
N LEU A 8 -6.14 -3.90 6.70
CA LEU A 8 -6.64 -5.19 7.15
C LEU A 8 -7.33 -6.00 6.02
N ALA A 9 -7.79 -5.40 4.92
CA ALA A 9 -8.48 -6.21 3.88
C ALA A 9 -7.55 -7.15 3.09
N LEU A 10 -6.25 -6.87 3.01
CA LEU A 10 -5.26 -7.82 2.48
C LEU A 10 -4.55 -8.65 3.56
N PHE A 11 -4.60 -8.23 4.83
CA PHE A 11 -3.77 -8.82 5.90
C PHE A 11 -4.52 -9.24 7.18
N SER A 12 -5.85 -9.19 7.19
CA SER A 12 -6.71 -9.80 8.20
C SER A 12 -7.92 -10.47 7.57
N ALA A 13 -7.74 -11.73 7.22
CA ALA A 13 -8.82 -12.64 7.49
C ALA A 13 -8.49 -13.54 8.69
N GLY A 14 -7.71 -13.05 9.64
CA GLY A 14 -7.59 -13.68 10.96
C GLY A 14 -8.41 -12.87 11.95
N ALA A 15 -9.57 -13.40 12.33
CA ALA A 15 -10.53 -12.87 13.31
C ALA A 15 -11.49 -11.76 12.83
N GLN A 16 -12.66 -12.23 12.35
CA GLN A 16 -13.98 -11.58 12.41
C GLN A 16 -14.03 -10.09 12.01
N GLY A 17 -14.16 -9.83 10.70
CA GLY A 17 -14.54 -8.51 10.19
C GLY A 17 -14.77 -8.56 8.69
N ALA A 18 -15.99 -8.27 8.26
CA ALA A 18 -16.47 -8.41 6.88
C ALA A 18 -15.72 -7.53 5.86
N VAL A 19 -15.48 -8.07 4.66
CA VAL A 19 -15.18 -7.28 3.46
C VAL A 19 -16.52 -6.90 2.82
N ILE A 20 -16.79 -5.61 2.65
CA ILE A 20 -17.99 -5.11 1.98
C ILE A 20 -17.60 -4.69 0.58
N ALA A 21 -18.11 -5.40 -0.42
CA ALA A 21 -18.31 -4.84 -1.75
C ALA A 21 -19.81 -4.78 -2.04
N THR A 22 -20.19 -3.68 -2.69
CA THR A 22 -21.35 -3.48 -3.59
C THR A 22 -22.57 -2.67 -3.10
N ASN A 23 -22.92 -1.74 -4.01
CA ASN A 23 -24.23 -1.20 -4.41
C ASN A 23 -25.22 -0.67 -3.36
N LEU A 24 -25.57 0.63 -3.49
CA LEU A 24 -26.31 1.45 -2.53
C LEU A 24 -27.83 1.21 -2.43
N ASN A 25 -28.41 0.20 -3.10
CA ASN A 25 -29.87 0.19 -3.34
C ASN A 25 -30.63 -1.07 -2.94
N GLN A 26 -30.07 -2.03 -2.21
CA GLN A 26 -30.84 -3.18 -1.71
C GLN A 26 -30.44 -3.48 -0.26
N GLY A 27 -31.44 -3.62 0.62
CA GLY A 27 -31.28 -3.77 2.07
C GLY A 27 -30.28 -4.85 2.48
N PHE A 28 -29.52 -4.54 3.54
CA PHE A 28 -28.44 -5.37 4.05
C PHE A 28 -28.96 -6.63 4.77
N THR A 29 -28.73 -7.81 4.20
CA THR A 29 -28.56 -9.05 4.97
C THR A 29 -27.08 -9.41 4.96
N PRO A 30 -26.37 -9.47 6.10
CA PRO A 30 -24.95 -9.78 6.11
C PRO A 30 -24.76 -11.28 5.78
N LEU A 31 -24.26 -11.57 4.59
CA LEU A 31 -23.60 -12.86 4.34
C LEU A 31 -22.19 -12.76 4.95
N GLN A 32 -22.01 -13.31 6.15
CA GLN A 32 -20.70 -13.42 6.81
C GLN A 32 -19.81 -14.40 6.03
N TYR A 33 -18.94 -13.91 5.17
CA TYR A 33 -17.81 -14.69 4.67
C TYR A 33 -16.69 -14.64 5.71
N GLN A 34 -16.57 -15.69 6.53
CA GLN A 34 -15.42 -15.88 7.43
C GLN A 34 -14.25 -16.49 6.64
N CYS A 35 -13.45 -15.66 5.98
CA CYS A 35 -12.12 -16.10 5.58
C CYS A 35 -11.28 -16.25 6.86
N ASN A 36 -10.60 -17.39 7.04
CA ASN A 36 -9.68 -17.66 8.15
C ASN A 36 -8.22 -17.54 7.64
N VAL A 37 -7.81 -16.35 7.20
CA VAL A 37 -6.45 -16.01 6.78
C VAL A 37 -5.53 -15.93 8.00
N GLN A 38 -4.67 -16.93 8.08
CA GLN A 38 -3.52 -16.98 8.95
C GLN A 38 -2.41 -16.07 8.37
N LYS A 39 -1.96 -15.03 9.12
CA LYS A 39 -0.95 -14.06 8.65
C LYS A 39 0.37 -14.72 8.20
N GLN A 40 0.69 -15.86 8.80
CA GLN A 40 1.85 -16.69 8.49
C GLN A 40 1.79 -17.39 7.12
N ASN A 41 0.61 -17.42 6.48
CA ASN A 41 0.41 -18.00 5.13
C ASN A 41 0.19 -16.92 4.06
N ILE A 42 0.62 -15.68 4.32
CA ILE A 42 0.54 -14.59 3.35
C ILE A 42 1.92 -14.42 2.70
N TRP A 43 2.00 -14.76 1.40
CA TRP A 43 3.12 -14.41 0.54
C TRP A 43 2.63 -13.52 -0.60
N VAL A 44 3.10 -12.29 -0.60
CA VAL A 44 2.74 -11.27 -1.59
C VAL A 44 3.93 -10.34 -1.78
N ASP A 45 4.07 -9.74 -2.95
CA ASP A 45 5.04 -8.67 -3.18
C ASP A 45 4.27 -7.34 -3.20
N VAL A 46 4.55 -6.48 -2.21
CA VAL A 46 3.82 -5.23 -1.98
C VAL A 46 4.75 -4.04 -2.12
N LEU A 47 4.36 -3.06 -2.93
CA LEU A 47 4.99 -1.74 -2.95
C LEU A 47 4.06 -0.70 -2.32
N PHE A 48 4.55 -0.01 -1.29
CA PHE A 48 3.89 1.17 -0.74
C PHE A 48 4.35 2.40 -1.52
N LEU A 49 3.41 3.06 -2.19
CA LEU A 49 3.60 4.33 -2.90
C LEU A 49 3.16 5.44 -1.96
N ILE A 50 4.09 6.18 -1.38
CA ILE A 50 3.82 7.12 -0.29
C ILE A 50 3.99 8.55 -0.77
N ASP A 51 2.91 9.32 -0.72
CA ASP A 51 2.90 10.75 -0.98
C ASP A 51 3.75 11.49 0.07
N SER A 52 4.76 12.19 -0.40
CA SER A 52 5.71 13.00 0.39
C SER A 52 5.58 14.49 0.02
N SER A 53 4.41 14.90 -0.45
CA SER A 53 4.06 16.30 -0.75
C SER A 53 3.68 17.10 0.49
N ASN A 54 3.59 18.42 0.32
CA ASN A 54 3.16 19.34 1.36
C ASN A 54 1.73 19.10 1.89
N LEU A 55 0.86 18.46 1.11
CA LEU A 55 -0.48 18.05 1.55
C LEU A 55 -0.41 16.92 2.59
N MET A 56 0.58 16.02 2.45
CA MET A 56 0.81 14.94 3.41
C MET A 56 1.29 15.47 4.75
N THR A 57 2.01 16.60 4.79
CA THR A 57 2.67 17.18 5.98
C THR A 57 3.70 16.22 6.60
N LYS A 58 4.74 16.75 7.25
CA LYS A 58 5.74 15.91 7.92
C LYS A 58 5.12 14.99 8.98
N ARG A 59 4.16 15.50 9.76
CA ARG A 59 3.43 14.72 10.77
C ARG A 59 2.64 13.58 10.14
N GLY A 60 1.82 13.87 9.13
CA GLY A 60 1.02 12.85 8.45
C GLY A 60 1.87 11.79 7.75
N PHE A 61 3.02 12.18 7.18
CA PHE A 61 3.97 11.24 6.60
C PHE A 61 4.49 10.25 7.66
N ASN A 62 4.89 10.73 8.83
CA ASN A 62 5.34 9.87 9.93
C ASN A 62 4.22 8.94 10.43
N GLU A 63 2.99 9.45 10.57
CA GLU A 63 1.81 8.65 10.94
C GLU A 63 1.55 7.52 9.94
N VAL A 64 1.74 7.77 8.63
CA VAL A 64 1.65 6.75 7.58
C VAL A 64 2.74 5.69 7.72
N ILE A 65 3.99 6.09 7.97
CA ILE A 65 5.09 5.14 8.16
C ILE A 65 4.81 4.25 9.37
N GLU A 66 4.41 4.83 10.49
CA GLU A 66 4.04 4.09 11.71
C GLU A 66 2.89 3.10 11.46
N PHE A 67 1.88 3.52 10.69
CA PHE A 67 0.77 2.66 10.32
C PHE A 67 1.21 1.46 9.46
N ILE A 68 2.06 1.69 8.47
CA ILE A 68 2.60 0.61 7.62
C ILE A 68 3.41 -0.36 8.48
N VAL A 69 4.33 0.15 9.31
CA VAL A 69 5.15 -0.66 10.23
C VAL A 69 4.30 -1.45 11.22
N SER A 70 3.23 -0.85 11.76
CA SER A 70 2.31 -1.55 12.64
C SER A 70 1.58 -2.68 11.92
N SER A 71 1.22 -2.46 10.65
CA SER A 71 0.45 -3.41 9.86
C SER A 71 1.29 -4.57 9.33
N THR A 72 2.61 -4.38 9.20
CA THR A 72 3.54 -5.45 8.85
C THR A 72 3.84 -6.43 9.99
N ARG A 73 3.45 -6.10 11.22
CA ARG A 73 3.67 -6.98 12.39
C ARG A 73 2.91 -8.30 12.28
N GLY A 74 3.64 -9.39 12.47
CA GLY A 74 3.12 -10.76 12.39
C GLY A 74 3.02 -11.31 10.98
N ILE A 75 3.44 -10.56 9.96
CA ILE A 75 3.58 -11.07 8.59
C ILE A 75 5.02 -11.59 8.43
N PRO A 76 5.21 -12.80 7.87
CA PRO A 76 6.54 -13.31 7.57
C PRO A 76 7.14 -12.52 6.41
N ILE A 77 7.92 -11.49 6.71
CA ILE A 77 8.65 -10.70 5.72
C ILE A 77 10.02 -11.32 5.49
N GLY A 78 10.41 -11.44 4.22
CA GLY A 78 11.72 -11.92 3.81
C GLY A 78 11.76 -12.35 2.36
N GLN A 79 12.92 -12.89 1.96
CA GLN A 79 13.21 -13.20 0.57
C GLN A 79 12.84 -14.63 0.14
N GLY A 80 12.45 -15.49 1.08
CA GLY A 80 12.07 -16.89 0.85
C GLY A 80 10.72 -17.09 0.15
N SER A 81 10.47 -18.26 -0.41
CA SER A 81 9.31 -18.54 -1.29
C SER A 81 7.93 -18.43 -0.63
N LYS A 82 7.83 -18.59 0.69
CA LYS A 82 6.59 -18.45 1.47
C LYS A 82 6.59 -17.23 2.39
N GLN A 83 7.32 -16.19 1.99
CA GLN A 83 7.41 -14.91 2.71
C GLN A 83 6.88 -13.76 1.84
N THR A 84 6.51 -12.66 2.48
CA THR A 84 6.09 -11.42 1.84
C THR A 84 7.29 -10.52 1.60
N ARG A 85 7.37 -9.90 0.41
CA ARG A 85 8.34 -8.84 0.11
C ARG A 85 7.64 -7.50 0.20
N VAL A 86 8.30 -6.53 0.80
CA VAL A 86 7.80 -5.17 0.97
C VAL A 86 8.79 -4.22 0.34
N GLY A 87 8.32 -3.27 -0.45
CA GLY A 87 9.13 -2.16 -0.94
C GLY A 87 8.38 -0.85 -0.77
N PHE A 88 9.11 0.24 -0.95
CA PHE A 88 8.65 1.59 -0.70
C PHE A 88 9.11 2.50 -1.83
N ILE A 89 8.16 3.21 -2.42
CA ILE A 89 8.37 4.29 -3.36
C ILE A 89 7.81 5.55 -2.70
N THR A 90 8.62 6.59 -2.57
CA THR A 90 8.13 7.90 -2.15
C THR A 90 7.89 8.75 -3.38
N TYR A 91 6.81 9.54 -3.40
CA TYR A 91 6.52 10.41 -4.53
C TYR A 91 6.09 11.80 -4.09
N GLY A 92 6.50 12.78 -4.89
CA GLY A 92 6.22 14.20 -4.74
C GLY A 92 6.10 14.81 -6.11
N ASP A 93 6.93 15.80 -6.45
CA ASP A 93 7.13 16.23 -7.85
C ASP A 93 7.71 15.12 -8.73
N LYS A 94 8.52 14.23 -8.13
CA LYS A 94 9.11 13.03 -8.75
C LYS A 94 8.88 11.81 -7.87
N ALA A 95 8.96 10.61 -8.45
CA ALA A 95 8.90 9.35 -7.72
C ALA A 95 10.29 8.69 -7.60
N THR A 96 10.58 8.11 -6.43
CA THR A 96 11.87 7.47 -6.14
C THR A 96 11.65 6.15 -5.40
N VAL A 97 12.32 5.07 -5.86
CA VAL A 97 12.40 3.81 -5.10
C VAL A 97 13.25 4.07 -3.86
N THR A 98 12.63 4.05 -2.69
CA THR A 98 13.31 4.27 -1.41
C THR A 98 13.85 2.95 -0.87
N TYR A 99 13.08 1.87 -1.01
CA TYR A 99 13.51 0.50 -0.74
C TYR A 99 12.87 -0.43 -1.77
N ASP A 100 13.66 -1.25 -2.45
CA ASP A 100 13.15 -2.23 -3.41
C ASP A 100 12.64 -3.50 -2.68
N LEU A 101 11.94 -4.39 -3.39
CA LEU A 101 11.33 -5.63 -2.87
C LEU A 101 12.38 -6.62 -2.32
N ASP A 102 13.62 -6.56 -2.79
CA ASP A 102 14.74 -7.41 -2.36
C ASP A 102 15.54 -6.82 -1.19
N TYR A 103 15.13 -5.67 -0.65
CA TYR A 103 15.88 -4.97 0.39
C TYR A 103 15.73 -5.62 1.77
N TRP A 104 14.51 -6.00 2.16
CA TRP A 104 14.22 -6.50 3.51
C TRP A 104 14.31 -8.02 3.60
N TYR A 105 15.16 -8.51 4.51
CA TYR A 105 15.32 -9.96 4.74
C TYR A 105 14.47 -10.48 5.91
N THR A 106 14.11 -9.61 6.86
CA THR A 106 13.23 -9.95 7.99
C THR A 106 12.27 -8.81 8.34
N GLY A 107 11.16 -9.13 8.99
CA GLY A 107 10.25 -8.13 9.55
C GLY A 107 10.92 -7.23 10.58
N GLU A 108 11.82 -7.76 11.42
CA GLU A 108 12.57 -6.96 12.40
C GLU A 108 13.51 -5.97 11.71
N SER A 109 14.14 -6.35 10.60
CA SER A 109 15.01 -5.44 9.84
C SER A 109 14.21 -4.27 9.26
N LEU A 110 12.99 -4.53 8.76
CA LEU A 110 12.08 -3.48 8.31
C LEU A 110 11.72 -2.56 9.49
N ILE A 111 11.25 -3.11 10.61
CA ILE A 111 10.80 -2.33 11.77
C ILE A 111 11.93 -1.45 12.35
N SER A 112 13.15 -1.98 12.42
CA SER A 112 14.28 -1.29 13.08
C SER A 112 15.03 -0.29 12.20
N LYS A 113 15.03 -0.48 10.87
CA LYS A 113 15.87 0.33 9.95
C LYS A 113 15.07 1.20 8.99
N ILE A 114 13.75 1.06 8.92
CA ILE A 114 12.92 1.89 8.03
C ILE A 114 13.13 3.37 8.36
N LYS A 115 13.68 4.09 7.39
CA LYS A 115 13.88 5.53 7.45
C LYS A 115 13.63 6.13 6.08
N MET A 116 12.66 7.03 5.99
CA MET A 116 12.31 7.69 4.74
C MET A 116 12.24 9.19 4.98
N ASP A 117 12.80 9.96 4.06
CA ASP A 117 12.82 11.41 4.17
C ASP A 117 11.52 12.01 3.63
N TYR A 118 10.93 12.91 4.42
CA TYR A 118 9.80 13.70 3.99
C TYR A 118 10.29 14.85 3.08
N LEU A 119 9.86 14.84 1.82
CA LEU A 119 10.34 15.76 0.78
C LEU A 119 9.63 17.11 0.85
N GLY A 120 8.36 17.15 1.28
CA GLY A 120 7.58 18.39 1.37
C GLY A 120 7.34 19.08 0.03
N SER A 121 7.40 18.32 -1.06
CA SER A 121 7.24 18.83 -2.43
C SER A 121 5.92 19.56 -2.67
N ALA A 122 5.92 20.48 -3.63
CA ALA A 122 4.73 21.26 -3.96
C ALA A 122 3.76 20.48 -4.86
N GLY A 123 4.23 19.53 -5.68
CA GLY A 123 3.40 18.70 -6.53
C GLY A 123 3.19 17.28 -6.01
N THR A 124 2.42 16.51 -6.79
CA THR A 124 2.13 15.09 -6.57
C THR A 124 2.12 14.38 -7.92
N ASN A 125 3.07 13.49 -8.17
CA ASN A 125 3.17 12.71 -9.41
C ASN A 125 2.88 11.22 -9.16
N MET A 126 1.60 10.92 -8.93
CA MET A 126 1.13 9.56 -8.70
C MET A 126 1.31 8.67 -9.95
N ALA A 127 1.16 9.25 -11.15
CA ALA A 127 1.34 8.52 -12.41
C ALA A 127 2.77 7.98 -12.53
N GLU A 128 3.78 8.81 -12.29
CA GLU A 128 5.19 8.39 -12.29
C GLU A 128 5.47 7.34 -11.20
N ALA A 129 4.86 7.48 -10.03
CA ALA A 129 4.99 6.50 -8.95
C ALA A 129 4.48 5.11 -9.37
N ILE A 130 3.30 5.04 -10.02
CA ILE A 130 2.74 3.79 -10.54
C ILE A 130 3.59 3.23 -11.69
N GLN A 131 4.13 4.08 -12.56
CA GLN A 131 5.05 3.65 -13.61
C GLN A 131 6.35 3.07 -13.03
N LEU A 132 6.87 3.67 -11.95
CA LEU A 132 8.05 3.16 -11.27
C LEU A 132 7.77 1.83 -10.57
N ALA A 133 6.58 1.67 -9.98
CA ALA A 133 6.14 0.38 -9.45
C ALA A 133 6.07 -0.70 -10.54
N ASN A 134 5.51 -0.39 -11.72
CA ASN A 134 5.54 -1.31 -12.87
C ASN A 134 6.97 -1.74 -13.22
N LYS A 135 7.94 -0.80 -13.22
CA LYS A 135 9.36 -1.12 -13.49
C LYS A 135 9.94 -2.06 -12.44
N VAL A 136 9.65 -1.83 -11.15
CA VAL A 136 10.09 -2.71 -10.06
C VAL A 136 9.47 -4.11 -10.19
N PHE A 137 8.16 -4.20 -10.48
CA PHE A 137 7.50 -5.50 -10.67
C PHE A 137 7.94 -6.25 -11.93
N ASN A 138 8.54 -5.56 -12.89
CA ASN A 138 9.16 -6.16 -14.08
C ASN A 138 10.67 -6.39 -13.92
N SER A 139 11.25 -6.08 -12.75
CA SER A 139 12.66 -6.30 -12.44
C SER A 139 12.89 -7.70 -11.82
N ARG A 140 14.15 -8.03 -11.53
CA ARG A 140 14.52 -9.26 -10.82
C ARG A 140 14.11 -9.27 -9.34
N SER A 141 13.71 -8.12 -8.80
CA SER A 141 13.34 -7.96 -7.39
C SER A 141 11.93 -8.52 -7.11
N HIS A 142 11.08 -8.66 -8.14
CA HIS A 142 9.80 -9.36 -8.06
C HIS A 142 9.93 -10.86 -8.32
N ARG A 143 9.22 -11.69 -7.55
CA ARG A 143 9.18 -13.14 -7.76
C ARG A 143 8.10 -13.54 -8.76
N PRO A 144 8.38 -14.51 -9.65
CA PRO A 144 7.33 -15.10 -10.46
C PRO A 144 6.27 -15.77 -9.57
N ASN A 145 5.01 -15.75 -10.02
CA ASN A 145 3.87 -16.43 -9.40
C ASN A 145 3.47 -15.96 -8.00
N VAL A 146 3.84 -14.73 -7.61
CA VAL A 146 3.38 -14.08 -6.38
C VAL A 146 2.50 -12.89 -6.76
N PRO A 147 1.38 -12.61 -6.05
CA PRO A 147 0.54 -11.46 -6.37
C PRO A 147 1.32 -10.15 -6.28
N LYS A 148 1.08 -9.26 -7.25
CA LYS A 148 1.66 -7.91 -7.31
C LYS A 148 0.68 -6.93 -6.71
N VAL A 149 1.03 -6.28 -5.61
CA VAL A 149 0.15 -5.31 -4.95
C VAL A 149 0.86 -3.96 -4.87
N ILE A 150 0.18 -2.89 -5.26
CA ILE A 150 0.57 -1.54 -4.89
C ILE A 150 -0.43 -0.96 -3.90
N VAL A 151 0.09 -0.32 -2.86
CA VAL A 151 -0.71 0.45 -1.90
C VAL A 151 -0.35 1.92 -2.08
N VAL A 152 -1.26 2.67 -2.68
CA VAL A 152 -1.12 4.11 -2.93
C VAL A 152 -1.60 4.87 -1.71
N VAL A 153 -0.70 5.55 -1.02
CA VAL A 153 -1.01 6.45 0.09
C VAL A 153 -0.94 7.89 -0.39
N ALA A 154 -2.10 8.55 -0.51
CA ALA A 154 -2.24 9.88 -1.09
C ALA A 154 -2.82 10.87 -0.07
N ALA A 155 -2.27 12.09 0.02
CA ALA A 155 -2.87 13.13 0.84
C ALA A 155 -3.98 13.93 0.14
N GLY A 156 -4.06 13.78 -1.17
CA GLY A 156 -5.00 14.44 -2.07
C GLY A 156 -4.51 14.32 -3.50
N PHE A 157 -5.29 14.84 -4.44
CA PHE A 157 -4.91 14.93 -5.84
C PHE A 157 -4.86 16.40 -6.24
N LYS A 158 -3.70 16.89 -6.70
CA LYS A 158 -3.61 18.26 -7.23
C LYS A 158 -4.08 18.28 -8.68
N LYS A 159 -5.03 19.16 -9.00
CA LYS A 159 -5.41 19.44 -10.40
C LYS A 159 -4.16 19.90 -11.18
N GLY A 160 -3.93 19.30 -12.36
CA GLY A 160 -2.82 19.65 -13.26
C GLY A 160 -1.64 18.67 -13.24
N SER A 161 -1.62 17.68 -12.35
CA SER A 161 -0.69 16.54 -12.47
C SER A 161 -1.16 15.55 -13.55
N ASP A 162 -0.22 14.79 -14.12
CA ASP A 162 -0.53 13.69 -15.03
C ASP A 162 -1.59 12.76 -14.45
N SER A 163 -2.52 12.32 -15.29
CA SER A 163 -3.56 11.38 -14.88
C SER A 163 -2.92 10.06 -14.47
N PRO A 164 -3.21 9.52 -13.27
CA PRO A 164 -2.70 8.21 -12.86
C PRO A 164 -3.44 7.05 -13.54
N ILE A 165 -4.58 7.31 -14.19
CA ILE A 165 -5.48 6.29 -14.75
C ILE A 165 -4.80 5.42 -15.80
N PRO A 166 -4.05 5.95 -16.80
CA PRO A 166 -3.38 5.09 -17.78
C PRO A 166 -2.37 4.15 -17.13
N ALA A 167 -1.52 4.66 -16.24
CA ALA A 167 -0.52 3.86 -15.52
C ALA A 167 -1.18 2.80 -14.61
N ALA A 168 -2.28 3.17 -13.95
CA ALA A 168 -3.06 2.26 -13.12
C ALA A 168 -3.72 1.15 -13.95
N ASN A 169 -4.27 1.47 -15.11
CA ASN A 169 -4.85 0.47 -16.02
C ASN A 169 -3.78 -0.49 -16.50
N THR A 170 -2.63 0.01 -16.97
CA THR A 170 -1.49 -0.84 -17.34
C THR A 170 -1.10 -1.78 -16.20
N PHE A 171 -0.99 -1.29 -14.96
CA PHE A 171 -0.64 -2.16 -13.83
C PHE A 171 -1.68 -3.26 -13.59
N LYS A 172 -2.97 -2.93 -13.67
CA LYS A 172 -4.08 -3.89 -13.52
C LYS A 172 -4.12 -4.91 -14.66
N ASP A 173 -3.89 -4.47 -15.90
CA ASP A 173 -3.89 -5.33 -17.09
C ASP A 173 -2.83 -6.45 -16.99
N PHE A 174 -1.73 -6.19 -16.28
CA PHE A 174 -0.68 -7.18 -15.97
C PHE A 174 -0.90 -7.96 -14.66
N GLY A 175 -2.16 -8.03 -14.20
CA GLY A 175 -2.58 -8.79 -13.02
C GLY A 175 -2.24 -8.14 -11.68
N GLY A 176 -1.92 -6.84 -11.69
CA GLY A 176 -1.61 -6.07 -10.50
C GLY A 176 -2.87 -5.64 -9.74
N ILE A 177 -2.77 -5.63 -8.41
CA ILE A 177 -3.84 -5.17 -7.51
C ILE A 177 -3.45 -3.79 -6.96
N ILE A 178 -4.35 -2.81 -7.11
CA ILE A 178 -4.16 -1.46 -6.59
C ILE A 178 -5.06 -1.27 -5.38
N ILE A 179 -4.50 -0.81 -4.27
CA ILE A 179 -5.24 -0.33 -3.10
C ILE A 179 -4.92 1.14 -2.91
N THR A 180 -5.95 1.95 -2.68
CA THR A 180 -5.76 3.38 -2.43
C THR A 180 -6.14 3.75 -1.00
N VAL A 181 -5.35 4.65 -0.44
CA VAL A 181 -5.28 4.99 0.97
C VAL A 181 -5.15 6.52 1.07
N GLY A 182 -6.26 7.22 1.24
CA GLY A 182 -6.34 8.66 1.35
C GLY A 182 -6.08 9.18 2.77
N LYS A 183 -5.29 10.24 2.93
CA LYS A 183 -5.29 11.05 4.17
C LYS A 183 -6.57 11.87 4.22
N CYS A 184 -7.36 11.75 5.29
CA CYS A 184 -8.49 12.63 5.54
C CYS A 184 -8.21 13.60 6.69
N HIS A 185 -8.86 14.77 6.67
CA HIS A 185 -8.91 15.68 7.83
C HIS A 185 -9.59 14.94 9.00
N ASN A 186 -9.03 15.05 10.22
CA ASN A 186 -9.44 14.35 11.47
C ASN A 186 -8.78 12.97 11.74
N ASN A 187 -7.48 12.81 11.45
CA ASN A 187 -6.66 11.65 11.88
C ASN A 187 -7.19 10.28 11.42
N ARG A 188 -7.81 10.20 10.24
CA ARG A 188 -8.28 8.92 9.69
C ARG A 188 -7.87 8.77 8.23
N ILE A 189 -7.27 7.63 7.96
CA ILE A 189 -6.97 7.18 6.61
C ILE A 189 -8.29 6.64 6.01
N LEU A 190 -8.70 7.19 4.87
CA LEU A 190 -9.81 6.71 4.06
C LEU A 190 -9.29 5.77 2.98
N PHE A 191 -10.14 4.91 2.46
CA PHE A 191 -9.78 4.04 1.35
C PHE A 191 -10.82 4.20 0.27
N PHE A 192 -10.37 4.31 -0.97
CA PHE A 192 -11.25 4.44 -2.12
C PHE A 192 -11.25 3.11 -2.89
N PRO A 193 -12.45 2.65 -3.34
CA PRO A 193 -12.57 1.45 -4.15
C PRO A 193 -11.91 1.60 -5.52
#